data_AF-A0A960D0G3-F1
#
_entry.id   AF-A0A960D0G3-F1
#
_cell.length_a   1.000
_cell.length_b   1.000
_cell.length_c   1.000
_cell.angle_alpha   90.00
_cell.angle_beta   90.00
_cell.angle_gamma   90.00
#
_symmetry.space_group_name_H-M   'P 1'
#
loop_
_entity.id
_entity.type
_entity.pdbx_description
1 polymer ?
#
loop_
_entity_poly.entity_id
_entity_poly.type
_entity_poly.pdbx_seq_one_letter_code
_entity_poly.pdbx_strand_id
1 'polypeptide(L)'
;MGAAVPALTLSAPAHASPLPDFCSPPTVVDNVCTVRLATVTADAIDGTITGSPVGGGAAITLTGPLQAYQQSAGFGDVPPAPIQRWDSEIEGVSSLSTDPNDPNWYGNAKSLTFLPRTLNDLATQFPPDTLTVRFTADDARPGTFQLVSIQPTPR
;
A
#
# COMPACT_ATOMS: atom_id res chain seq x y z
N MET A 1 -41.16 -11.44 21.18
CA MET A 1 -39.74 -11.73 21.42
C MET A 1 -38.97 -11.16 20.23
N GLY A 2 -37.97 -10.33 20.52
CA GLY A 2 -37.48 -9.28 19.62
C GLY A 2 -36.69 -9.75 18.40
N ALA A 3 -36.85 -9.02 17.30
CA ALA A 3 -36.06 -9.16 16.09
C ALA A 3 -34.66 -8.58 16.30
N ALA A 4 -33.63 -9.35 15.94
CA ALA A 4 -32.26 -8.86 15.88
C ALA A 4 -32.09 -8.02 14.60
N VAL A 5 -31.70 -6.76 14.76
CA VAL A 5 -31.35 -5.87 13.64
C VAL A 5 -29.88 -6.12 13.31
N PRO A 6 -29.52 -6.45 12.06
CA PRO A 6 -28.11 -6.56 11.68
C PRO A 6 -27.51 -5.15 11.70
N ALA A 7 -26.44 -4.97 12.46
CA ALA A 7 -25.64 -3.76 12.42
C ALA A 7 -24.93 -3.71 11.05
N LEU A 8 -25.47 -2.91 10.13
CA LEU A 8 -24.76 -2.51 8.92
C LEU A 8 -23.56 -1.67 9.36
N THR A 9 -22.36 -2.24 9.31
CA THR A 9 -21.11 -1.49 9.45
C THR A 9 -21.00 -0.56 8.26
N LEU A 10 -21.39 0.71 8.42
CA LEU A 10 -21.09 1.74 7.43
C LEU A 10 -19.58 1.88 7.34
N SER A 11 -19.01 1.52 6.19
CA SER A 11 -17.65 1.92 5.82
C SER A 11 -17.59 3.44 5.87
N ALA A 12 -16.88 3.99 6.85
CA ALA A 12 -16.66 5.43 6.96
C ALA A 12 -15.97 5.93 5.68
N PRO A 13 -16.28 7.16 5.22
CA PRO A 13 -15.59 7.74 4.08
C PRO A 13 -14.10 7.80 4.43
N ALA A 14 -13.26 7.19 3.62
CA ALA A 14 -11.82 7.37 3.73
C ALA A 14 -11.53 8.83 3.39
N HIS A 15 -11.13 9.62 4.39
CA HIS A 15 -10.81 11.02 4.18
C HIS A 15 -9.57 11.09 3.28
N ALA A 16 -9.62 11.78 2.14
CA ALA A 16 -8.45 11.97 1.25
C ALA A 16 -7.71 13.28 1.51
N SER A 17 -8.34 14.19 2.26
CA SER A 17 -7.83 15.49 2.69
C SER A 17 -8.72 16.02 3.83
N PRO A 18 -8.18 16.73 4.85
CA PRO A 18 -6.76 16.89 5.13
C PRO A 18 -6.10 15.56 5.55
N LEU A 19 -4.78 15.56 5.75
CA LEU A 19 -4.11 14.41 6.37
C LEU A 19 -4.76 14.07 7.73
N PRO A 20 -4.81 12.79 8.12
CA PRO A 20 -5.41 12.40 9.40
C PRO A 20 -4.71 13.03 10.61
N ASP A 21 -5.42 13.21 11.71
CA ASP A 21 -4.88 13.89 12.91
C ASP A 21 -3.64 13.20 13.51
N PHE A 22 -3.50 11.87 13.34
CA PHE A 22 -2.31 11.13 13.78
C PHE A 22 -1.04 11.47 12.97
N CYS A 23 -1.19 12.18 11.85
CA CYS A 23 -0.11 12.71 11.04
C CYS A 23 0.37 14.10 11.52
N SER A 24 0.15 14.48 12.78
CA SER A 24 0.53 15.81 13.31
C SER A 24 1.37 15.71 14.58
N PRO A 25 2.36 16.59 14.82
CA PRO A 25 3.41 17.08 13.92
C PRO A 25 4.69 16.21 13.76
N PRO A 26 5.05 15.24 14.63
CA PRO A 26 6.36 14.57 14.53
C PRO A 26 6.44 13.56 13.38
N THR A 27 5.33 13.25 12.71
CA THR A 27 5.20 12.21 11.68
C THR A 27 5.06 12.76 10.26
N VAL A 28 4.97 14.09 10.10
CA VAL A 28 4.89 14.77 8.79
C VAL A 28 6.15 15.56 8.51
N VAL A 29 6.82 15.20 7.42
CA VAL A 29 7.92 15.96 6.82
C VAL A 29 7.52 16.26 5.38
N ASP A 30 7.59 17.52 4.97
CA ASP A 30 7.20 17.98 3.62
C ASP A 30 5.76 17.58 3.22
N ASN A 31 4.81 17.64 4.16
CA ASN A 31 3.41 17.22 3.95
C ASN A 31 3.23 15.72 3.60
N VAL A 32 4.24 14.89 3.88
CA VAL A 32 4.19 13.43 3.74
C VAL A 32 4.04 12.79 5.11
N CYS A 33 2.95 12.06 5.32
CA CYS A 33 2.74 11.28 6.54
C CYS A 33 3.40 9.91 6.41
N THR A 34 4.12 9.48 7.45
CA THR A 34 4.69 8.14 7.53
C THR A 34 4.02 7.36 8.65
N VAL A 35 3.47 6.18 8.34
CA VAL A 35 2.89 5.28 9.34
C VAL A 35 3.26 3.84 9.07
N ARG A 36 3.16 3.03 10.11
CA ARG A 36 3.20 1.58 10.04
C ARG A 36 1.77 1.05 10.14
N LEU A 37 1.43 0.01 9.39
CA LEU A 37 0.09 -0.56 9.38
C LEU A 37 0.00 -1.80 10.28
N ALA A 38 -1.02 -1.82 11.14
CA ALA A 38 -1.34 -2.94 12.03
C ALA A 38 -2.15 -4.02 11.30
N THR A 39 -3.03 -3.60 10.39
CA THR A 39 -3.84 -4.47 9.53
C THR A 39 -3.81 -3.95 8.10
N VAL A 40 -3.94 -4.87 7.15
CA VAL A 40 -3.84 -4.58 5.72
C VAL A 40 -4.89 -5.39 4.98
N THR A 41 -5.68 -4.73 4.13
CA THR A 41 -6.52 -5.35 3.11
C THR A 41 -6.21 -4.73 1.76
N ALA A 42 -6.50 -5.45 0.69
CA ALA A 42 -6.28 -4.99 -0.68
C ALA A 42 -7.55 -5.12 -1.51
N ASP A 43 -7.76 -4.16 -2.41
CA ASP A 43 -8.79 -4.24 -3.44
C ASP A 43 -8.12 -4.46 -4.81
N ALA A 44 -8.34 -5.63 -5.40
CA ALA A 44 -7.75 -5.99 -6.68
C ALA A 44 -8.41 -5.30 -7.89
N ILE A 45 -9.63 -4.80 -7.74
CA ILE A 45 -10.37 -4.10 -8.79
C ILE A 45 -9.82 -2.67 -8.91
N ASP A 46 -9.81 -1.95 -7.79
CA ASP A 46 -9.35 -0.56 -7.73
C ASP A 46 -7.83 -0.44 -7.63
N GLY A 47 -7.12 -1.52 -7.26
CA GLY A 47 -5.69 -1.52 -7.07
C GLY A 47 -5.26 -0.69 -5.85
N THR A 48 -6.09 -0.73 -4.80
CA THR A 48 -5.86 0.03 -3.56
C THR A 48 -5.46 -0.90 -2.43
N ILE A 49 -4.85 -0.30 -1.41
CA ILE A 49 -4.54 -0.96 -0.14
C ILE A 49 -5.17 -0.14 0.98
N THR A 50 -5.87 -0.81 1.90
CA THR A 50 -6.49 -0.18 3.06
C THR A 50 -5.85 -0.72 4.33
N GLY A 51 -5.46 0.15 5.24
CA GLY A 51 -4.84 -0.29 6.48
C GLY A 51 -5.15 0.59 7.67
N SER A 52 -5.14 -0.01 8.85
CA SER A 52 -5.23 0.71 10.12
C SER A 52 -3.84 1.03 10.64
N PRO A 53 -3.52 2.29 11.00
CA PRO A 53 -2.24 2.64 11.58
C PRO A 53 -1.96 1.95 12.91
N VAL A 54 -0.70 1.62 13.16
CA VAL A 54 -0.22 1.24 14.50
C VAL A 54 -0.43 2.42 15.45
N GLY A 55 -0.99 2.16 16.62
CA GLY A 55 -1.39 3.21 17.58
C GLY A 55 -2.85 3.66 17.43
N GLY A 56 -3.57 3.15 16.43
CA GLY A 56 -4.99 3.45 16.19
C GLY A 56 -5.22 4.66 15.28
N GLY A 57 -6.49 4.98 15.05
CA GLY A 57 -6.92 6.01 14.10
C GLY A 57 -7.84 5.46 13.02
N ALA A 58 -8.32 6.35 12.15
CA ALA A 58 -9.11 5.95 10.99
C ALA A 58 -8.26 5.10 10.03
N ALA A 59 -8.87 4.09 9.42
CA ALA A 59 -8.24 3.36 8.34
C ALA A 59 -7.99 4.29 7.15
N ILE A 60 -6.84 4.10 6.49
CA ILE A 60 -6.45 4.87 5.31
C ILE A 60 -6.47 3.97 4.09
N THR A 61 -7.02 4.47 2.99
CA THR A 61 -6.96 3.83 1.68
C THR A 61 -5.88 4.51 0.87
N LEU A 62 -4.96 3.75 0.29
CA LEU A 62 -3.80 4.24 -0.45
C LEU A 62 -3.82 3.68 -1.87
N THR A 63 -3.35 4.48 -2.83
CA THR A 63 -3.07 4.04 -4.19
C THR A 63 -1.85 4.76 -4.73
N GLY A 64 -1.08 4.10 -5.58
CA GLY A 64 0.06 4.73 -6.22
C GLY A 64 0.66 3.88 -7.32
N PRO A 65 1.59 4.46 -8.08
CA PRO A 65 2.25 3.77 -9.16
C PRO A 65 3.31 2.80 -8.60
N LEU A 66 3.80 1.89 -9.46
CA LEU A 66 4.79 0.88 -9.07
C LEU A 66 6.06 1.48 -8.44
N GLN A 67 6.45 2.69 -8.81
CA GLN A 67 7.65 3.37 -8.28
C GLN A 67 7.56 3.67 -6.77
N ALA A 68 6.35 3.67 -6.19
CA ALA A 68 6.17 3.78 -4.75
C ALA A 68 6.55 2.48 -4.01
N TYR A 69 6.55 1.34 -4.69
CA TYR A 69 6.81 0.03 -4.10
C TYR A 69 8.31 -0.23 -4.02
N GLN A 70 8.80 -0.46 -2.80
CA GLN A 70 10.21 -0.63 -2.52
C GLN A 70 10.50 -2.05 -2.04
N GLN A 71 11.69 -2.56 -2.36
CA GLN A 71 12.19 -3.79 -1.75
C GLN A 71 12.23 -3.66 -0.23
N SER A 72 12.02 -4.78 0.45
CA SER A 72 12.06 -4.88 1.89
C SER A 72 13.42 -4.48 2.45
N ALA A 73 13.43 -4.02 3.70
CA ALA A 73 14.66 -3.63 4.37
C ALA A 73 14.68 -4.13 5.82
N GLY A 74 15.86 -4.50 6.31
CA GLY A 74 16.11 -4.80 7.73
C GLY A 74 15.82 -6.24 8.19
N PHE A 75 15.32 -7.13 7.34
CA PHE A 75 14.96 -8.52 7.70
C PHE A 75 16.15 -9.49 7.87
N GLY A 76 17.38 -9.05 7.56
CA GLY A 76 18.54 -9.94 7.51
C GLY A 76 18.47 -10.90 6.32
N ASP A 77 19.16 -12.04 6.42
CA ASP A 77 19.38 -12.95 5.28
C ASP A 77 18.16 -13.77 4.87
N VAL A 78 17.18 -13.96 5.78
CA VAL A 78 16.01 -14.81 5.53
C VAL A 78 14.72 -14.10 5.96
N PRO A 79 14.16 -13.21 5.12
CA PRO A 79 12.85 -12.60 5.35
C PRO A 79 11.74 -13.66 5.39
N PRO A 80 10.56 -13.37 5.97
CA PRO A 80 9.38 -14.22 5.83
C PRO A 80 9.00 -14.47 4.36
N ALA A 81 8.42 -15.64 4.05
CA ALA A 81 8.15 -16.05 2.66
C ALA A 81 7.32 -15.03 1.83
N PRO A 82 6.27 -14.38 2.36
CA PRO A 82 5.56 -13.35 1.60
C PRO A 82 6.43 -12.13 1.24
N ILE A 83 7.39 -11.77 2.10
CA ILE A 83 8.32 -10.66 1.88
C ILE A 83 9.37 -11.05 0.83
N GLN A 84 9.88 -12.29 0.86
CA GLN A 84 10.76 -12.79 -0.18
C GLN A 84 10.09 -12.75 -1.57
N ARG A 85 8.79 -13.11 -1.64
CA ARG A 85 8.02 -13.00 -2.88
C ARG A 85 7.86 -11.56 -3.32
N TRP A 86 7.52 -10.65 -2.40
CA TRP A 86 7.43 -9.22 -2.69
C TRP A 86 8.72 -8.69 -3.33
N ASP A 87 9.88 -9.03 -2.76
CA ASP A 87 11.18 -8.61 -3.29
C ASP A 87 11.47 -9.22 -4.66
N SER A 88 11.16 -10.50 -4.83
CA SER A 88 11.34 -11.22 -6.10
C SER A 88 10.48 -10.64 -7.22
N GLU A 89 9.24 -10.25 -6.93
CA GLU A 89 8.32 -9.64 -7.89
C GLU A 89 8.81 -8.25 -8.32
N ILE A 90 9.32 -7.43 -7.38
CA ILE A 90 9.92 -6.12 -7.70
C ILE A 90 11.21 -6.29 -8.51
N GLU A 91 12.08 -7.22 -8.10
CA GLU A 91 13.32 -7.51 -8.81
C GLU A 91 13.06 -7.99 -10.25
N GLY A 92 12.09 -8.90 -10.41
CA GLY A 92 11.72 -9.50 -11.70
C GLY A 92 11.24 -8.50 -12.75
N VAL A 93 10.79 -7.30 -12.34
CA VAL A 93 10.39 -6.24 -13.27
C VAL A 93 11.37 -5.08 -13.38
N SER A 94 12.39 -5.02 -12.52
CA SER A 94 13.28 -3.87 -12.36
C SER A 94 14.06 -3.50 -13.64
N SER A 95 14.33 -4.48 -14.49
CA SER A 95 15.06 -4.33 -15.75
C SER A 95 14.17 -4.34 -16.99
N LEU A 96 12.85 -4.41 -16.84
CA LEU A 96 11.95 -4.46 -17.98
C LEU A 96 11.89 -3.11 -18.69
N SER A 97 12.13 -3.14 -20.00
CA SER A 97 12.01 -1.95 -20.85
C SER A 97 10.59 -1.83 -21.42
N THR A 98 10.08 -0.59 -21.45
CA THR A 98 8.86 -0.23 -22.16
C THR A 98 9.15 0.59 -23.42
N ASP A 99 10.41 0.60 -23.88
CA ASP A 99 10.79 1.23 -25.14
C ASP A 99 10.03 0.56 -26.31
N PRO A 100 9.28 1.31 -27.13
CA PRO A 100 8.51 0.74 -28.24
C PRO A 100 9.33 -0.05 -29.28
N ASN A 101 10.67 0.11 -29.29
CA ASN A 101 11.58 -0.64 -30.15
C ASN A 101 11.96 -2.03 -29.58
N ASP A 102 11.70 -2.30 -28.29
CA ASP A 102 11.83 -3.63 -27.71
C ASP A 102 10.65 -4.50 -28.19
N PRO A 103 10.85 -5.62 -28.90
CA PRO A 103 9.75 -6.46 -29.35
C PRO A 103 8.84 -6.99 -28.23
N ASN A 104 9.30 -6.97 -26.97
CA ASN A 104 8.55 -7.38 -25.79
C ASN A 104 7.88 -6.21 -25.03
N TRP A 105 7.99 -4.96 -25.53
CA TRP A 105 7.57 -3.75 -24.81
C TRP A 105 6.15 -3.83 -24.25
N TYR A 106 5.22 -4.42 -25.01
CA TYR A 106 3.82 -4.52 -24.61
C TYR A 106 3.65 -5.49 -23.44
N GLY A 107 4.34 -6.64 -23.48
CA GLY A 107 4.35 -7.61 -22.38
C GLY A 107 4.95 -7.00 -21.12
N ASN A 108 6.07 -6.30 -21.27
CA ASN A 108 6.75 -5.60 -20.18
C ASN A 108 5.87 -4.53 -19.54
N ALA A 109 5.25 -3.67 -20.35
CA ALA A 109 4.33 -2.63 -19.88
C ALA A 109 3.14 -3.24 -19.13
N LYS A 110 2.62 -4.38 -19.60
CA LYS A 110 1.55 -5.10 -18.92
C LYS A 110 2.00 -5.61 -17.54
N SER A 111 3.16 -6.25 -17.45
CA SER A 111 3.71 -6.73 -16.18
C SER A 111 3.86 -5.58 -15.17
N LEU A 112 4.45 -4.46 -15.60
CA LEU A 112 4.63 -3.27 -14.76
C LEU A 112 3.29 -2.66 -14.29
N THR A 113 2.28 -2.66 -15.15
CA THR A 113 0.96 -2.09 -14.85
C THR A 113 0.20 -2.90 -13.80
N PHE A 114 0.31 -4.23 -13.85
CA PHE A 114 -0.43 -5.10 -12.95
C PHE A 114 0.31 -5.44 -11.65
N LEU A 115 1.62 -5.25 -11.61
CA LEU A 115 2.42 -5.61 -10.45
C LEU A 115 1.96 -4.99 -9.12
N PRO A 116 1.55 -3.71 -9.05
CA PRO A 116 1.02 -3.13 -7.81
C PRO A 116 -0.12 -3.95 -7.18
N ARG A 117 -0.96 -4.62 -7.98
CA ARG A 117 -2.04 -5.48 -7.48
C ARG A 117 -1.49 -6.75 -6.84
N THR A 118 -0.52 -7.39 -7.48
CA THR A 118 0.19 -8.54 -6.92
C THR A 118 0.86 -8.18 -5.60
N LEU A 119 1.54 -7.03 -5.56
CA LEU A 119 2.21 -6.54 -4.35
C LEU A 119 1.19 -6.23 -3.23
N ASN A 120 0.07 -5.59 -3.54
CA ASN A 120 -0.99 -5.35 -2.56
C ASN A 120 -1.57 -6.66 -1.99
N ASP A 121 -1.76 -7.68 -2.82
CA ASP A 121 -2.21 -9.00 -2.35
C ASP A 121 -1.19 -9.65 -1.39
N LEU A 122 0.10 -9.61 -1.75
CA LEU A 122 1.18 -10.08 -0.87
C LEU A 122 1.21 -9.32 0.45
N ALA A 123 0.96 -8.01 0.43
CA ALA A 123 0.95 -7.16 1.61
C ALA A 123 -0.11 -7.57 2.65
N THR A 124 -1.24 -8.16 2.22
CA THR A 124 -2.26 -8.69 3.12
C THR A 124 -1.79 -9.91 3.94
N GLN A 125 -0.72 -10.58 3.48
CA GLN A 125 -0.16 -11.78 4.09
C GLN A 125 0.99 -11.47 5.05
N PHE A 126 1.39 -10.20 5.17
CA PHE A 126 2.49 -9.80 6.05
C PHE A 126 2.06 -9.90 7.52
N PRO A 127 3.00 -10.18 8.44
CA PRO A 127 2.73 -10.02 9.86
C PRO A 127 2.26 -8.57 10.16
N PRO A 128 1.44 -8.37 11.20
CA PRO A 128 1.14 -7.02 11.70
C PRO A 128 2.40 -6.20 11.94
N ASP A 129 2.27 -4.89 11.89
CA ASP A 129 3.36 -3.94 12.17
C ASP A 129 4.57 -4.11 11.22
N THR A 130 4.37 -4.65 10.01
CA THR A 130 5.48 -4.92 9.08
C THR A 130 5.51 -3.93 7.91
N LEU A 131 4.36 -3.41 7.51
CA LEU A 131 4.26 -2.56 6.34
C LEU A 131 4.36 -1.09 6.73
N THR A 132 5.41 -0.41 6.29
CA THR A 132 5.58 1.04 6.44
C THR A 132 5.14 1.73 5.16
N VAL A 133 4.29 2.73 5.29
CA VAL A 133 3.74 3.51 4.18
C VAL A 133 3.99 4.99 4.39
N ARG A 134 4.27 5.68 3.28
CA ARG A 134 4.39 7.13 3.19
C ARG A 134 3.36 7.62 2.20
N PHE A 135 2.59 8.63 2.56
CA PHE A 135 1.48 9.10 1.74
C PHE A 135 1.21 10.60 1.92
N THR A 136 0.54 11.20 0.93
CA THR A 136 0.08 12.58 0.95
C THR A 136 -1.42 12.62 0.66
N ALA A 137 -2.06 13.75 0.97
CA ALA A 137 -3.39 14.05 0.45
C ALA A 137 -3.40 13.96 -1.09
N ASP A 138 -4.52 13.52 -1.65
CA ASP A 138 -4.77 13.48 -3.09
C ASP A 138 -6.09 14.21 -3.38
N ASP A 139 -5.99 15.46 -3.82
CA ASP A 139 -7.17 16.26 -4.14
C ASP A 139 -7.86 15.81 -5.45
N ALA A 140 -7.19 15.00 -6.27
CA ALA A 140 -7.76 14.48 -7.51
C ALA A 140 -8.61 13.22 -7.28
N ARG A 141 -8.43 12.52 -6.15
CA ARG A 141 -9.12 11.27 -5.83
C ARG A 141 -9.75 11.32 -4.43
N PRO A 142 -11.02 11.74 -4.32
CA PRO A 142 -11.71 11.67 -3.04
C PRO A 142 -11.78 10.22 -2.56
N GLY A 143 -11.52 9.97 -1.28
CA GLY A 143 -11.52 8.60 -0.73
C GLY A 143 -10.16 7.92 -0.61
N THR A 144 -9.10 8.44 -1.26
CA THR A 144 -7.82 7.72 -1.34
C THR A 144 -6.66 8.68 -1.18
N PHE A 145 -5.64 8.30 -0.42
CA PHE A 145 -4.38 9.04 -0.35
C PHE A 145 -3.42 8.57 -1.45
N GLN A 146 -2.59 9.51 -1.91
CA GLN A 146 -1.53 9.19 -2.86
C GLN A 146 -0.36 8.55 -2.12
N LEU A 147 -0.03 7.33 -2.52
CA LEU A 147 1.11 6.59 -2.01
C LEU A 147 2.40 7.19 -2.56
N VAL A 148 3.27 7.61 -1.64
CA VAL A 148 4.64 8.07 -1.92
C VAL A 148 5.61 6.91 -1.84
N SER A 149 5.48 6.06 -0.82
CA SER A 149 6.20 4.79 -0.76
C SER A 149 5.50 3.74 0.08
N ILE A 150 5.76 2.47 -0.21
CA ILE A 150 5.36 1.31 0.56
C ILE A 150 6.53 0.34 0.65
N GLN A 151 6.86 -0.07 1.88
CA GLN A 151 8.03 -0.90 2.13
C GLN A 151 7.78 -1.85 3.31
N PRO A 152 8.01 -3.16 3.14
CA PRO A 152 8.10 -4.07 4.28
C PRO A 152 9.37 -3.78 5.08
N THR A 153 9.23 -3.57 6.39
CA THR A 153 10.35 -3.44 7.33
C THR A 153 9.98 -4.13 8.64
N PRO A 154 10.92 -4.80 9.34
CA PRO A 154 10.62 -5.41 10.63
C PRO A 154 10.23 -4.34 11.65
N ARG A 155 9.55 -4.78 12.72
CA ARG A 155 9.20 -3.93 13.85
C ARG A 155 10.43 -3.49 14.64
#